data_AF-A0A024EAR6-F1
#
_entry.id   AF-A0A024EAR6-F1
#
_cell.length_a   1.000
_cell.length_b   1.000
_cell.length_c   1.000
_cell.angle_alpha   90.00
_cell.angle_beta   90.00
_cell.angle_gamma   90.00
#
_symmetry.space_group_name_H-M   'P 1'
#
loop_
_entity.id
_entity.type
_entity.pdbx_description
1 polymer ?
#
loop_
_entity_poly.entity_id
_entity_poly.type
_entity_poly.pdbx_seq_one_letter_code
_entity_poly.pdbx_strand_id
1 'polypeptide(L)'
;MKPILLYLALLALPLTANALDGPASPQQQETEGWLKLQISHQAASHTPQTSTATERELSMQRWLKSYQHEIPMFFDQEEGGTVNGGAGG
;
A
#
# COMPACT_ATOMS: atom_id res chain seq x y z
N MET A 1 36.77 43.01 -2.48
CA MET A 1 36.94 41.65 -3.06
C MET A 1 36.81 40.52 -2.03
N LYS A 2 37.34 40.66 -0.80
CA LYS A 2 37.22 39.65 0.26
C LYS A 2 35.79 39.23 0.69
N PRO A 3 34.78 40.12 0.82
CA PRO A 3 33.44 39.70 1.25
C PRO A 3 32.66 38.98 0.13
N ILE A 4 32.95 39.31 -1.14
CA ILE A 4 32.30 38.67 -2.29
C ILE A 4 32.65 37.18 -2.36
N LEU A 5 33.92 36.84 -2.07
CA LEU A 5 34.36 35.44 -1.98
C LEU A 5 33.67 34.70 -0.82
N LEU A 6 33.44 35.36 0.32
CA LEU A 6 32.70 34.78 1.45
C LEU A 6 31.24 34.49 1.07
N TYR A 7 30.56 35.43 0.40
CA TYR A 7 29.18 35.24 -0.04
C TYR A 7 29.05 34.15 -1.10
N LEU A 8 30.00 34.08 -2.04
CA LEU A 8 30.04 33.03 -3.05
C LEU A 8 30.25 31.63 -2.42
N ALA A 9 31.12 31.55 -1.41
CA ALA A 9 31.32 30.32 -0.64
C ALA A 9 30.08 29.91 0.15
N LEU A 10 29.37 30.88 0.75
CA LEU A 10 28.11 30.62 1.46
C LEU A 10 27.01 30.15 0.50
N LEU A 11 26.95 30.69 -0.72
CA LEU A 11 25.99 30.27 -1.73
C LEU A 11 26.29 28.88 -2.29
N ALA A 12 27.53 28.40 -2.15
CA ALA A 12 27.96 27.09 -2.65
C ALA A 12 27.68 25.93 -1.69
N LEU A 13 27.40 26.21 -0.41
CA LEU A 13 27.07 25.21 0.63
C LEU A 13 25.97 24.21 0.24
N PRO A 14 24.83 24.59 -0.37
CA PRO A 14 23.78 23.63 -0.70
C PRO A 14 24.11 22.73 -1.89
N LEU A 15 25.17 23.00 -2.68
CA LEU A 15 25.53 22.15 -3.83
C LEU A 15 26.08 20.78 -3.41
N THR A 16 26.45 20.60 -2.14
CA THR A 16 26.91 19.31 -1.60
C THR A 16 25.80 18.51 -0.92
N ALA A 17 24.59 19.08 -0.78
CA ALA A 17 23.44 18.40 -0.21
C ALA A 17 22.85 17.42 -1.23
N ASN A 18 23.42 16.22 -1.27
CA ASN A 18 22.86 15.09 -2.00
C ASN A 18 21.84 14.40 -1.10
N ALA A 19 20.72 13.96 -1.68
CA ALA A 19 19.82 13.05 -0.99
C ALA A 19 20.58 11.74 -0.71
N LEU A 20 20.43 11.20 0.49
CA LEU A 20 20.96 9.88 0.81
C LEU A 20 20.10 8.85 0.07
N ASP A 21 20.70 8.14 -0.90
CA ASP A 21 20.06 7.04 -1.61
C ASP A 21 20.08 5.76 -0.77
N GLY A 22 19.49 5.77 0.42
CA GLY A 22 19.43 4.57 1.25
C GLY A 22 18.80 4.75 2.62
N PRO A 23 18.48 3.63 3.27
CA PRO A 23 17.75 3.64 4.53
C PRO A 23 18.60 4.27 5.62
N ALA A 24 18.02 5.26 6.30
CA ALA A 24 18.69 5.96 7.39
C ALA A 24 18.91 5.08 8.64
N SER A 25 18.32 3.88 8.68
CA SER A 25 18.50 2.86 9.71
C SER A 25 18.17 1.45 9.21
N PRO A 26 18.69 0.37 9.85
CA PRO A 26 18.34 -1.01 9.51
C PRO A 26 16.83 -1.29 9.57
N GLN A 27 16.10 -0.63 10.48
CA GLN A 27 14.65 -0.79 10.62
C GLN A 27 13.87 -0.18 9.46
N GLN A 28 14.41 0.86 8.82
CA GLN A 28 13.81 1.48 7.64
C GLN A 28 14.10 0.70 6.35
N GLN A 29 15.10 -0.17 6.35
CA GLN A 29 15.52 -0.93 5.16
C GLN A 29 14.43 -1.84 4.62
N GLU A 30 13.68 -2.52 5.51
CA GLU A 30 12.56 -3.36 5.09
C GLU A 30 11.44 -2.51 4.47
N THR A 31 11.08 -1.41 5.14
CA THR A 31 10.03 -0.49 4.67
C THR A 31 10.38 0.12 3.32
N GLU A 32 11.62 0.59 3.14
CA GLU A 32 12.09 1.11 1.85
C GLU A 32 12.19 0.03 0.78
N GLY A 33 12.52 -1.20 1.15
CA GLY A 33 12.46 -2.35 0.25
C GLY A 33 11.06 -2.58 -0.30
N TRP A 34 10.04 -2.55 0.57
CA TRP A 34 8.64 -2.68 0.16
C TRP A 34 8.16 -1.51 -0.70
N LEU A 35 8.54 -0.27 -0.36
CA LEU A 35 8.20 0.91 -1.15
C LEU A 35 8.82 0.88 -2.55
N LYS A 36 10.10 0.50 -2.65
CA LYS A 36 10.79 0.32 -3.94
C LYS A 36 10.16 -0.80 -4.76
N LEU A 37 9.78 -1.91 -4.14
CA LEU A 37 9.09 -3.02 -4.81
C LEU A 37 7.74 -2.58 -5.38
N GLN A 38 6.96 -1.81 -4.61
CA GLN A 38 5.66 -1.31 -5.04
C GLN A 38 5.76 -0.34 -6.22
N ILE A 39 6.70 0.61 -6.18
CA ILE A 39 6.89 1.60 -7.26
C ILE A 39 7.50 0.98 -8.52
N SER A 40 8.40 0.01 -8.37
CA SER A 40 9.11 -0.60 -9.50
C SER A 40 8.25 -1.53 -10.35
N HIS A 41 7.04 -1.87 -9.91
CA HIS A 41 6.14 -2.84 -10.55
C HIS A 41 6.78 -4.24 -10.79
N GLN A 42 7.92 -4.55 -10.17
CA GLN A 42 8.65 -5.80 -10.39
C GLN A 42 7.90 -7.04 -9.87
N ALA A 43 7.06 -6.86 -8.84
CA ALA A 43 6.20 -7.91 -8.29
C ALA A 43 4.73 -7.77 -8.72
N ALA A 44 4.46 -7.12 -9.88
CA ALA A 44 3.13 -7.12 -10.43
C ALA A 44 2.67 -8.55 -10.76
N SER A 45 1.40 -8.86 -10.48
CA SER A 45 0.84 -10.18 -10.79
C SER A 45 0.92 -10.47 -12.29
N HIS A 46 1.36 -11.68 -12.65
CA HIS A 46 1.38 -12.16 -14.04
C HIS A 46 -0.03 -12.33 -14.63
N THR A 47 -1.06 -12.42 -13.78
CA THR A 47 -2.46 -12.54 -14.20
C THR A 47 -3.16 -11.21 -13.99
N PRO A 48 -3.23 -10.33 -15.01
CA PRO A 48 -3.94 -9.08 -14.89
C PRO A 48 -5.43 -9.35 -14.67
N GLN A 49 -5.98 -8.84 -13.56
CA GLN A 49 -7.43 -8.86 -13.34
C GLN A 49 -8.06 -7.75 -14.19
N THR A 50 -8.39 -8.08 -15.42
CA THR A 50 -9.16 -7.18 -16.29
C THR A 50 -10.63 -7.30 -15.94
N SER A 51 -11.27 -6.17 -15.64
CA SER A 51 -12.72 -6.08 -15.48
C SER A 51 -13.28 -5.28 -16.65
N THR A 52 -14.23 -5.87 -17.36
CA THR A 52 -14.98 -5.16 -18.40
C THR A 52 -15.76 -4.00 -17.79
N ALA A 53 -16.09 -2.98 -18.59
CA ALA A 53 -16.90 -1.86 -18.11
C ALA A 53 -18.22 -2.31 -17.49
N THR A 54 -18.84 -3.37 -18.04
CA THR A 54 -20.05 -4.00 -17.52
C THR A 54 -19.85 -4.68 -16.17
N GLU A 55 -18.75 -5.42 -15.97
CA GLU A 55 -18.45 -6.05 -14.69
C GLU A 55 -18.14 -5.03 -13.61
N ARG A 56 -17.43 -3.95 -13.97
CA ARG A 56 -17.17 -2.83 -13.06
C ARG A 56 -18.48 -2.21 -12.59
N GLU A 57 -19.40 -1.93 -13.51
CA GLU A 57 -20.73 -1.39 -13.20
C GLU A 57 -21.53 -2.34 -12.29
N LEU A 58 -21.58 -3.64 -12.61
CA LEU A 58 -22.25 -4.63 -11.76
C LEU A 58 -21.64 -4.75 -10.37
N SER A 59 -20.31 -4.64 -10.26
CA SER A 59 -19.63 -4.63 -8.96
C SER A 59 -20.01 -3.40 -8.13
N MET A 60 -20.12 -2.23 -8.77
CA MET A 60 -20.53 -0.98 -8.14
C MET A 60 -22.00 -1.05 -7.70
N GLN A 61 -22.87 -1.62 -8.52
CA GLN A 61 -24.27 -1.87 -8.16
C GLN A 61 -24.39 -2.83 -6.97
N ARG A 62 -23.62 -3.92 -6.94
CA ARG A 62 -23.59 -4.85 -5.80
C ARG A 62 -23.12 -4.14 -4.53
N TRP A 63 -22.08 -3.32 -4.64
CA TRP A 63 -21.59 -2.52 -3.51
C TRP A 63 -22.67 -1.56 -2.99
N LEU A 64 -23.36 -0.85 -3.87
CA LEU A 64 -24.49 0.01 -3.48
C LEU A 64 -25.62 -0.78 -2.83
N LYS A 65 -25.94 -1.96 -3.36
CA LYS A 65 -26.97 -2.85 -2.81
C LYS A 65 -26.61 -3.38 -1.41
N SER A 66 -25.32 -3.49 -1.08
CA SER A 66 -24.88 -3.95 0.24
C SER A 66 -25.36 -3.03 1.37
N TYR A 67 -25.48 -1.72 1.12
CA TYR A 67 -26.00 -0.75 2.08
C TYR A 67 -27.51 -0.84 2.30
N GLN A 68 -28.23 -1.57 1.46
CA GLN A 68 -29.68 -1.74 1.58
C GLN A 68 -30.05 -2.91 2.50
N HIS A 69 -29.07 -3.71 2.91
CA HIS A 69 -29.31 -4.86 3.78
C HIS A 69 -29.11 -4.41 5.23
N GLU A 70 -30.13 -4.59 6.05
CA GLU A 70 -30.03 -4.33 7.48
C GLU A 70 -29.00 -5.30 8.09
N ILE A 71 -28.15 -4.77 8.97
CA ILE A 71 -27.25 -5.62 9.75
C ILE A 71 -28.11 -6.35 10.77
N PRO A 72 -28.18 -7.69 10.75
CA PRO A 72 -28.99 -8.43 11.70
C PRO A 72 -28.46 -8.19 13.12
N MET A 73 -29.37 -7.98 14.06
CA MET A 73 -29.02 -7.76 15.48
C MET A 73 -28.38 -9.00 16.12
N PHE A 74 -28.69 -10.18 15.58
CA PHE A 74 -28.16 -11.46 16.00
C PHE A 74 -27.89 -12.30 14.75
N PHE A 75 -26.71 -12.92 14.68
CA PHE A 75 -26.43 -13.97 13.70
C PHE A 75 -26.86 -15.31 14.30
N ASP A 76 -27.57 -16.14 13.54
CA ASP A 76 -27.92 -17.47 14.03
C ASP A 76 -26.63 -18.30 14.15
N GLN A 77 -26.49 -19.06 15.23
CA GLN A 77 -25.28 -19.84 15.52
C GLN A 77 -25.06 -20.95 14.47
N GLU A 78 -26.13 -21.35 13.78
CA GLU A 78 -26.13 -22.34 12.71
C GLU A 78 -25.81 -21.75 11.31
N GLU A 79 -25.76 -20.42 11.15
CA GLU A 79 -25.42 -19.77 9.86
C GLU A 79 -23.91 -19.73 9.60
N GLY A 80 -23.09 -19.80 10.66
CA GLY A 80 -21.64 -19.94 10.56
C GLY A 80 -21.26 -21.39 10.29
N GLY A 81 -21.20 -21.77 9.01
CA GLY A 81 -21.03 -23.15 8.53
C GLY A 81 -20.21 -24.11 9.41
N THR A 82 -20.61 -25.39 9.40
CA THR A 82 -20.07 -26.45 10.27
C THR A 82 -18.55 -26.62 10.12
N VAL A 83 -17.79 -26.31 11.17
CA VAL A 83 -16.38 -26.71 11.26
C VAL A 83 -16.32 -28.17 11.73
N ASN A 84 -15.91 -29.08 10.86
CA ASN A 84 -15.58 -30.45 11.25
C ASN A 84 -14.27 -30.45 12.04
N GLY A 85 -14.35 -30.14 13.34
CA GLY A 85 -13.24 -30.33 14.27
C GLY A 85 -13.02 -31.83 14.47
N GLY A 86 -12.00 -32.38 13.80
CA GLY A 86 -11.56 -33.74 14.04
C GLY A 86 -11.19 -33.93 15.51
N ALA A 87 -11.89 -34.83 16.19
CA ALA A 87 -11.55 -35.27 17.53
C ALA A 87 -10.20 -36.01 17.47
N GLY A 88 -9.12 -35.30 17.80
CA GLY A 88 -7.85 -35.91 18.16
C GLY A 88 -7.95 -36.46 19.57
N GLY A 89 -8.09 -37.78 19.68
CA GLY A 89 -7.84 -38.57 20.89
C GLY A 89 -6.48 -39.25 20.82
#